data_AF-Q8PV30-F1
#
_entry.id   AF-Q8PV30-F1
#
_cell.length_a   1.000
_cell.length_b   1.000
_cell.length_c   1.000
_cell.angle_alpha   90.00
_cell.angle_beta   90.00
_cell.angle_gamma   90.00
#
_symmetry.space_group_name_H-M   'P 1'
#
loop_
_entity.id
_entity.type
_entity.pdbx_description
1 polymer ?
#
loop_
_entity_poly.entity_id
_entity_poly.type
_entity_poly.pdbx_seq_one_letter_code
_entity_poly.pdbx_strand_id
1 'polypeptide(L)'
;MAFDQDWVPKTRLGKLVVEGQVASMDEAIKSGLPIREPQIIDMLLPDLEDEVLDINMVQRMTDSGRRVKFRATVIVGNRNGYVGLGQAKDVQVGPAIRKAIDAAKLNITYIRRGCGSWECACGLPHTVPYEVTGKAGSVSVTLIPAPRGLGIAAGNTATKVLEKAGIKDVWTKTFGTTRSTLNFAKATYDALNQVNVVRLPVYYGKEEI
;
A
#
# COMPACT_ATOMS: atom_id res chain seq x y z
N MET A 1 11.25 20.38 2.08
CA MET A 1 10.17 19.87 1.22
C MET A 1 9.68 21.02 0.37
N ALA A 2 10.00 21.00 -0.91
CA ALA A 2 9.40 21.92 -1.87
C ALA A 2 7.97 21.43 -2.09
N PHE A 3 7.04 21.87 -1.23
CA PHE A 3 5.65 21.78 -1.59
C PHE A 3 5.49 22.65 -2.83
N ASP A 4 4.97 22.02 -3.87
CA ASP A 4 4.67 22.62 -5.17
C ASP A 4 3.64 23.73 -4.92
N GLN A 5 4.10 24.93 -4.51
CA GLN A 5 3.25 26.10 -4.27
C GLN A 5 2.50 26.52 -5.53
N ASP A 6 2.84 25.93 -6.67
CA ASP A 6 2.24 26.13 -7.99
C ASP A 6 1.29 24.98 -8.41
N TRP A 7 0.86 24.09 -7.51
CA TRP A 7 -0.13 23.08 -7.89
C TRP A 7 -1.53 23.68 -8.05
N VAL A 8 -1.99 23.77 -9.30
CA VAL A 8 -3.37 24.15 -9.63
C VAL A 8 -4.26 22.90 -9.65
N PRO A 9 -5.19 22.73 -8.69
CA PRO A 9 -6.04 21.55 -8.61
C PRO A 9 -7.04 21.52 -9.77
N LYS A 10 -7.12 20.37 -10.45
CA LYS A 10 -8.07 20.17 -11.56
C LYS A 10 -9.35 19.47 -11.09
N THR A 11 -9.25 18.68 -10.03
CA THR A 11 -10.38 17.91 -9.50
C THR A 11 -11.13 18.64 -8.39
N ARG A 12 -12.39 18.24 -8.15
CA ARG A 12 -13.17 18.75 -7.01
C ARG A 12 -12.49 18.48 -5.68
N LEU A 13 -11.97 17.26 -5.49
CA LEU A 13 -11.26 16.90 -4.27
C LEU A 13 -9.96 17.71 -4.13
N GLY A 14 -9.20 17.90 -5.21
CA GLY A 14 -8.02 18.77 -5.18
C GLY A 14 -8.34 20.20 -4.73
N LYS A 15 -9.46 20.78 -5.22
CA LYS A 15 -9.89 22.11 -4.77
C LYS A 15 -10.23 22.14 -3.28
N LEU A 16 -10.96 21.16 -2.79
CA LEU A 16 -11.33 21.06 -1.37
C LEU A 16 -10.11 20.94 -0.45
N VAL A 17 -9.08 20.22 -0.89
CA VAL A 17 -7.81 20.07 -0.15
C VAL A 17 -7.01 21.38 -0.15
N VAL A 18 -6.90 22.06 -1.29
CA VAL A 18 -6.21 23.35 -1.38
C VAL A 18 -6.94 24.44 -0.59
N GLU A 19 -8.27 24.42 -0.58
CA GLU A 19 -9.11 25.31 0.25
C GLU A 19 -9.03 24.98 1.74
N GLY A 20 -8.42 23.84 2.12
CA GLY A 20 -8.28 23.41 3.52
C GLY A 20 -9.54 22.84 4.16
N GLN A 21 -10.59 22.55 3.37
CA GLN A 21 -11.83 21.95 3.88
C GLN A 21 -11.65 20.46 4.24
N VAL A 22 -10.70 19.79 3.59
CA VAL A 22 -10.31 18.40 3.87
C VAL A 22 -8.88 18.43 4.38
N ALA A 23 -8.71 18.29 5.68
CA ALA A 23 -7.39 18.37 6.33
C ALA A 23 -6.77 16.98 6.51
N SER A 24 -7.59 15.94 6.59
CA SER A 24 -7.14 14.58 6.88
C SER A 24 -7.40 13.61 5.72
N MET A 25 -6.50 12.65 5.53
CA MET A 25 -6.69 11.59 4.52
C MET A 25 -7.94 10.75 4.78
N ASP A 26 -8.31 10.54 6.04
CA ASP A 26 -9.55 9.85 6.42
C ASP A 26 -10.80 10.57 5.90
N GLU A 27 -10.82 11.91 5.92
CA GLU A 27 -11.92 12.70 5.38
C GLU A 27 -11.99 12.59 3.86
N ALA A 28 -10.83 12.57 3.18
CA ALA A 28 -10.74 12.34 1.75
C ALA A 28 -11.28 10.96 1.34
N ILE A 29 -11.01 9.92 2.13
CA ILE A 29 -11.55 8.58 1.89
C ILE A 29 -13.06 8.54 2.17
N LYS A 30 -13.51 9.15 3.28
CA LYS A 30 -14.94 9.22 3.64
C LYS A 30 -15.78 10.01 2.63
N SER A 31 -15.21 11.03 1.99
CA SER A 31 -15.93 11.80 0.97
C SER A 31 -16.30 10.96 -0.26
N GLY A 32 -15.70 9.76 -0.44
CA GLY A 32 -15.99 8.85 -1.54
C GLY A 32 -15.60 9.39 -2.91
N LEU A 33 -14.86 10.49 -2.96
CA LEU A 33 -14.43 11.12 -4.20
C LEU A 33 -13.17 10.41 -4.72
N PRO A 34 -13.07 10.16 -6.03
CA PRO A 34 -11.92 9.46 -6.57
C PRO A 34 -10.66 10.32 -6.51
N ILE A 35 -9.60 9.77 -5.92
CA ILE A 35 -8.27 10.40 -5.89
C ILE A 35 -7.63 10.18 -7.27
N ARG A 36 -7.39 11.28 -8.00
CA ARG A 36 -6.84 11.25 -9.36
C ARG A 36 -5.57 12.07 -9.53
N GLU A 37 -5.22 12.87 -8.54
CA GLU A 37 -4.04 13.72 -8.55
C GLU A 37 -3.11 13.25 -7.42
N PRO A 38 -1.86 12.83 -7.71
CA PRO A 38 -0.94 12.38 -6.66
C PRO A 38 -0.58 13.52 -5.68
N GLN A 39 -0.66 14.77 -6.13
CA GLN A 39 -0.38 15.96 -5.32
C GLN A 39 -1.32 16.09 -4.11
N ILE A 40 -2.55 15.58 -4.22
CA ILE A 40 -3.51 15.52 -3.10
C ILE A 40 -2.87 14.81 -1.90
N ILE A 41 -2.21 13.68 -2.16
CA ILE A 41 -1.61 12.85 -1.13
C ILE A 41 -0.35 13.50 -0.59
N ASP A 42 0.45 14.13 -1.44
CA ASP A 42 1.66 14.82 -0.99
C ASP A 42 1.33 15.97 -0.02
N MET A 43 0.17 16.61 -0.18
CA MET A 43 -0.34 17.63 0.75
C MET A 43 -0.91 17.01 2.03
N LEU A 44 -1.71 15.95 1.93
CA LEU A 44 -2.37 15.34 3.08
C LEU A 44 -1.42 14.49 3.95
N LEU A 45 -0.38 13.91 3.34
CA LEU A 45 0.54 12.98 3.98
C LEU A 45 1.99 13.36 3.60
N PRO A 46 2.61 14.30 4.33
CA PRO A 46 3.99 14.72 4.05
C PRO A 46 5.03 13.64 4.40
N ASP A 47 4.71 12.70 5.29
CA ASP A 47 5.64 11.66 5.78
C ASP A 47 5.67 10.40 4.90
N LEU A 48 5.40 10.57 3.60
CA LEU A 48 5.32 9.46 2.65
C LEU A 48 6.73 8.98 2.28
N GLU A 49 7.06 7.73 2.62
CA GLU A 49 8.30 7.10 2.16
C GLU A 49 8.02 6.20 0.95
N ASP A 50 8.83 6.31 -0.11
CA ASP A 50 8.82 5.39 -1.24
C ASP A 50 9.90 4.31 -1.11
N GLU A 51 9.61 3.12 -1.64
CA GLU A 51 10.57 2.04 -1.75
C GLU A 51 10.36 1.25 -3.04
N VAL A 52 11.44 1.05 -3.79
CA VAL A 52 11.41 0.24 -5.01
C VAL A 52 11.52 -1.24 -4.64
N LEU A 53 10.51 -2.02 -5.01
CA LEU A 53 10.49 -3.46 -4.78
C LEU A 53 11.29 -4.21 -5.85
N ASP A 54 11.07 -3.86 -7.12
CA ASP A 54 11.55 -4.64 -8.24
C ASP A 54 11.63 -3.79 -9.53
N ILE A 55 12.69 -4.03 -10.30
CA ILE A 55 12.91 -3.44 -11.63
C ILE A 55 13.17 -4.58 -12.60
N ASN A 56 12.28 -4.74 -13.58
CA ASN A 56 12.34 -5.81 -14.56
C ASN A 56 12.39 -5.26 -15.98
N MET A 57 13.31 -5.76 -16.80
CA MET A 57 13.31 -5.47 -18.24
C MET A 57 12.23 -6.29 -18.94
N VAL A 58 11.30 -5.62 -19.60
CA VAL A 58 10.25 -6.23 -20.43
C VAL A 58 10.49 -5.89 -21.90
N GLN A 59 10.30 -6.87 -22.78
CA GLN A 59 10.57 -6.72 -24.21
C GLN A 59 9.33 -7.04 -25.04
N ARG A 60 9.10 -6.25 -26.09
CA ARG A 60 8.10 -6.51 -27.13
C ARG A 60 8.82 -6.73 -28.45
N MET A 61 8.48 -7.80 -29.16
CA MET A 61 8.95 -8.01 -30.53
C MET A 61 8.14 -7.15 -31.50
N THR A 62 8.83 -6.45 -32.39
CA THR A 62 8.27 -5.74 -33.54
C THR A 62 8.98 -6.20 -34.80
N ASP A 63 8.41 -5.89 -35.97
CA ASP A 63 9.02 -6.23 -37.25
C ASP A 63 10.42 -5.60 -37.40
N SER A 64 10.58 -4.36 -36.91
CA SER A 64 11.88 -3.65 -36.83
C SER A 64 12.76 -4.05 -35.63
N GLY A 65 12.60 -5.26 -35.07
CA GLY A 65 13.42 -5.76 -33.95
C GLY A 65 12.76 -5.68 -32.57
N ARG A 66 13.56 -5.77 -31.50
CA ARG A 66 13.07 -5.81 -30.11
C ARG A 66 12.97 -4.40 -29.52
N ARG A 67 11.79 -4.04 -29.02
CA ARG A 67 11.60 -2.83 -28.20
C ARG A 67 11.62 -3.18 -26.72
N VAL A 68 12.62 -2.68 -26.01
CA VAL A 68 12.79 -2.86 -24.57
C VAL A 68 12.13 -1.74 -23.78
N LYS A 69 11.57 -2.08 -22.63
CA LYS A 69 11.05 -1.16 -21.62
C LYS A 69 11.41 -1.70 -20.24
N PHE A 70 11.46 -0.83 -19.25
CA PHE A 70 11.64 -1.21 -17.85
C PHE A 70 10.30 -1.11 -17.13
N ARG A 71 9.93 -2.17 -16.44
CA ARG A 71 8.81 -2.20 -15.48
C ARG A 71 9.38 -1.97 -14.10
N ALA A 72 8.88 -0.95 -13.41
CA ALA A 72 9.18 -0.71 -12.01
C ALA A 72 7.94 -1.01 -11.16
N THR A 73 8.14 -1.68 -10.03
CA THR A 73 7.13 -1.87 -8.98
C THR A 73 7.61 -1.15 -7.73
N VAL A 74 6.77 -0.25 -7.22
CA VAL A 74 7.11 0.63 -6.10
C VAL A 74 6.01 0.50 -5.05
N ILE A 75 6.41 0.55 -3.80
CA ILE A 75 5.51 0.70 -2.66
C ILE A 75 5.75 2.06 -2.01
N VAL A 76 4.67 2.63 -1.51
CA VAL A 76 4.64 3.92 -0.84
C VAL A 76 3.86 3.75 0.45
N GLY A 77 4.30 4.36 1.55
CA GLY A 77 3.55 4.30 2.80
C GLY A 77 4.16 5.11 3.93
N ASN A 78 3.36 5.38 4.96
CA ASN A 78 3.74 6.24 6.09
C ASN A 78 3.99 5.47 7.41
N ARG A 79 4.19 4.14 7.35
CA ARG A 79 4.36 3.25 8.53
C ARG A 79 3.24 3.38 9.58
N ASN A 80 2.14 4.03 9.24
CA ASN A 80 1.07 4.37 10.17
C ASN A 80 -0.30 3.96 9.60
N GLY A 81 -0.34 2.83 8.89
CA GLY A 81 -1.56 2.27 8.32
C GLY A 81 -1.83 2.69 6.87
N TYR A 82 -1.15 3.70 6.31
CA TYR A 82 -1.33 4.05 4.90
C TYR A 82 -0.26 3.38 4.05
N VAL A 83 -0.71 2.61 3.05
CA VAL A 83 0.17 1.99 2.07
C VAL A 83 -0.45 2.04 0.68
N GLY A 84 0.37 2.17 -0.34
CA GLY A 84 -0.04 2.16 -1.73
C GLY A 84 0.95 1.39 -2.59
N LEU A 85 0.44 0.57 -3.50
CA LEU A 85 1.26 -0.19 -4.46
C LEU A 85 1.07 0.37 -5.87
N GLY A 86 2.19 0.63 -6.54
CA GLY A 86 2.22 1.16 -7.90
C GLY A 86 3.10 0.33 -8.82
N GLN A 87 2.68 0.23 -10.08
CA GLN A 87 3.50 -0.33 -11.15
C GLN A 87 3.45 0.58 -12.36
N ALA A 88 4.59 0.79 -13.01
CA ALA A 88 4.64 1.52 -14.26
C ALA A 88 5.69 0.95 -15.20
N LYS A 89 5.63 1.38 -16.46
CA LYS A 89 6.55 0.97 -17.51
C LYS A 89 6.98 2.16 -18.34
N ASP A 90 8.28 2.27 -18.60
CA ASP A 90 8.85 3.31 -19.47
C ASP A 90 10.07 2.78 -20.21
N VAL A 91 10.60 3.56 -21.18
CA VAL A 91 11.81 3.23 -21.93
C VAL A 91 13.05 3.40 -21.05
N GLN A 92 13.04 4.37 -20.14
CA GLN A 92 14.11 4.62 -19.18
C GLN A 92 13.67 4.25 -17.76
N VAL A 93 14.62 3.86 -16.92
CA VAL A 93 14.35 3.41 -15.54
C VAL A 93 13.84 4.56 -14.67
N GLY A 94 14.47 5.75 -14.73
CA GLY A 94 14.09 6.90 -13.90
C GLY A 94 12.62 7.32 -14.08
N PRO A 95 12.16 7.60 -15.31
CA PRO A 95 10.75 7.90 -15.59
C PRO A 95 9.79 6.76 -15.20
N ALA A 96 10.21 5.50 -15.34
CA ALA A 96 9.40 4.36 -14.91
C ALA A 96 9.17 4.36 -13.39
N ILE A 97 10.21 4.67 -12.60
CA ILE A 97 10.10 4.77 -11.14
C ILE A 97 9.17 5.93 -10.74
N ARG A 98 9.36 7.13 -11.31
CA ARG A 98 8.48 8.29 -11.01
C ARG A 98 7.01 7.99 -11.28
N LYS A 99 6.71 7.42 -12.46
CA LYS A 99 5.34 7.00 -12.81
C LYS A 99 4.80 5.93 -11.88
N ALA A 100 5.65 5.03 -11.38
CA ALA A 100 5.25 4.01 -10.42
C ALA A 100 4.96 4.62 -9.04
N ILE A 101 5.73 5.62 -8.60
CA ILE A 101 5.46 6.39 -7.38
C ILE A 101 4.12 7.11 -7.49
N ASP A 102 3.88 7.83 -8.60
CA ASP A 102 2.61 8.53 -8.82
C ASP A 102 1.42 7.55 -8.81
N ALA A 103 1.57 6.39 -9.46
CA ALA A 103 0.54 5.36 -9.44
C ALA A 103 0.35 4.74 -8.04
N ALA A 104 1.41 4.60 -7.25
CA ALA A 104 1.34 4.08 -5.88
C ALA A 104 0.59 5.05 -4.97
N LYS A 105 0.88 6.36 -5.09
CA LYS A 105 0.15 7.43 -4.39
C LYS A 105 -1.35 7.32 -4.68
N LEU A 106 -1.73 7.31 -5.95
CA LEU A 106 -3.15 7.23 -6.34
C LEU A 106 -3.89 6.01 -5.77
N ASN A 107 -3.18 4.92 -5.49
CA ASN A 107 -3.72 3.69 -4.95
C ASN A 107 -3.49 3.55 -3.43
N ILE A 108 -3.41 4.63 -2.65
CA ILE A 108 -3.27 4.50 -1.20
C ILE A 108 -4.54 3.93 -0.57
N THR A 109 -4.34 2.95 0.32
CA THR A 109 -5.37 2.44 1.21
C THR A 109 -4.95 2.60 2.66
N TYR A 110 -5.94 2.88 3.50
CA TYR A 110 -5.78 2.81 4.95
C TYR A 110 -5.88 1.34 5.38
N ILE A 111 -5.08 0.92 6.35
CA ILE A 111 -5.05 -0.45 6.87
C ILE A 111 -5.35 -0.41 8.36
N ARG A 112 -6.39 -1.15 8.75
CA ARG A 112 -6.70 -1.38 10.16
C ARG A 112 -5.63 -2.26 10.81
N ARG A 113 -5.12 -1.80 11.94
CA ARG A 113 -4.18 -2.52 12.80
C ARG A 113 -4.85 -2.82 14.13
N GLY A 114 -4.42 -3.90 14.78
CA GLY A 114 -4.95 -4.32 16.08
C GLY A 114 -4.10 -5.41 16.70
N CYS A 115 -4.51 -5.91 17.86
CA CYS A 115 -3.91 -7.09 18.47
C CYS A 115 -4.96 -8.21 18.50
N GLY A 116 -4.81 -9.18 17.59
CA GLY A 116 -5.71 -10.34 17.48
C GLY A 116 -5.07 -11.67 17.86
N SER A 117 -3.82 -11.68 18.31
CA SER A 117 -3.16 -12.94 18.69
C SER A 117 -3.71 -13.44 20.02
N TRP A 118 -4.02 -14.73 20.08
CA TRP A 118 -4.42 -15.40 21.32
C TRP A 118 -3.35 -15.30 22.43
N GLU A 119 -2.09 -15.15 22.03
CA GLU A 119 -0.93 -15.08 22.93
C GLU A 119 -0.70 -13.69 23.52
N CYS A 120 -1.40 -12.65 23.03
CA CYS A 120 -1.13 -11.26 23.43
C CYS A 120 -2.42 -10.42 23.50
N ALA A 121 -2.71 -9.86 24.67
CA ALA A 121 -3.88 -9.01 24.92
C ALA A 121 -3.49 -7.54 25.21
N CYS A 122 -2.42 -7.03 24.60
CA CYS A 122 -1.83 -5.74 24.96
C CYS A 122 -2.61 -4.50 24.46
N GLY A 123 -3.64 -4.66 23.64
CA GLY A 123 -4.47 -3.56 23.11
C GLY A 123 -3.76 -2.59 22.16
N LEU A 124 -2.47 -2.77 21.89
CA LEU A 124 -1.71 -1.92 20.98
C LEU A 124 -1.85 -2.39 19.51
N PRO A 125 -1.91 -1.47 18.54
CA PRO A 125 -2.05 -1.81 17.12
C PRO A 125 -0.69 -2.17 16.50
N HIS A 126 -0.12 -3.33 16.86
CA HIS A 126 1.16 -3.80 16.29
C HIS A 126 1.00 -4.84 15.17
N THR A 127 -0.13 -5.57 15.13
CA THR A 127 -0.39 -6.67 14.18
C THR A 127 -1.67 -6.42 13.37
N VAL A 128 -2.03 -7.37 12.51
CA VAL A 128 -3.36 -7.49 11.89
C VAL A 128 -4.35 -8.03 12.95
N PRO A 129 -5.60 -7.53 12.99
CA PRO A 129 -6.60 -7.92 14.01
C PRO A 129 -7.15 -9.35 13.89
N TYR A 130 -7.14 -9.96 12.71
CA TYR A 130 -7.58 -11.34 12.46
C TYR A 130 -6.81 -11.92 11.27
N GLU A 131 -6.94 -13.22 11.07
CA GLU A 131 -6.37 -13.85 9.89
C GLU A 131 -7.05 -13.35 8.61
N VAL A 132 -6.25 -13.00 7.60
CA VAL A 132 -6.72 -12.52 6.29
C VAL A 132 -5.96 -13.19 5.16
N THR A 133 -6.62 -13.38 4.01
CA THR A 133 -6.07 -14.17 2.89
C THR A 133 -6.15 -13.43 1.56
N GLY A 134 -5.06 -12.78 1.16
CA GLY A 134 -4.96 -12.13 -0.15
C GLY A 134 -4.57 -13.09 -1.27
N LYS A 135 -5.03 -12.82 -2.50
CA LYS A 135 -4.67 -13.62 -3.68
C LYS A 135 -4.36 -12.75 -4.89
N ALA A 136 -3.27 -13.07 -5.58
CA ALA A 136 -2.97 -12.50 -6.89
C ALA A 136 -2.32 -13.54 -7.81
N GLY A 137 -3.02 -13.88 -8.90
CA GLY A 137 -2.60 -14.94 -9.82
C GLY A 137 -2.56 -16.29 -9.12
N SER A 138 -1.42 -16.98 -9.20
CA SER A 138 -1.18 -18.26 -8.51
C SER A 138 -0.76 -18.12 -7.05
N VAL A 139 -0.46 -16.89 -6.59
CA VAL A 139 0.09 -16.66 -5.27
C VAL A 139 -1.04 -16.31 -4.30
N SER A 140 -1.09 -17.01 -3.17
CA SER A 140 -1.93 -16.63 -2.04
C SER A 140 -1.08 -16.37 -0.80
N VAL A 141 -1.44 -15.34 -0.05
CA VAL A 141 -0.76 -14.94 1.17
C VAL A 141 -1.79 -14.84 2.28
N THR A 142 -1.57 -15.60 3.34
CA THR A 142 -2.33 -15.52 4.58
C THR A 142 -1.50 -14.74 5.60
N LEU A 143 -2.05 -13.66 6.13
CA LEU A 143 -1.49 -12.94 7.27
C LEU A 143 -2.20 -13.42 8.52
N ILE A 144 -1.44 -13.85 9.51
CA ILE A 144 -1.93 -14.39 10.78
C ILE A 144 -1.43 -13.46 11.89
N PRO A 145 -2.28 -13.09 12.87
CA PRO A 145 -1.88 -12.23 13.98
C PRO A 145 -0.73 -12.83 14.80
N ALA A 146 0.23 -12.00 15.21
CA ALA A 146 1.39 -12.42 16.00
C ALA A 146 1.48 -11.71 17.37
N PRO A 147 2.10 -12.35 18.38
CA PRO A 147 2.44 -11.68 19.64
C PRO A 147 3.52 -10.62 19.41
N ARG A 148 3.64 -9.70 20.37
CA ARG A 148 4.60 -8.59 20.29
C ARG A 148 6.04 -9.11 20.38
N GLY A 149 6.92 -8.58 19.53
CA GLY A 149 8.36 -8.84 19.57
C GLY A 149 8.81 -10.03 18.73
N LEU A 150 7.91 -10.59 17.91
CA LEU A 150 8.22 -11.63 16.94
C LEU A 150 8.92 -11.06 15.70
N GLY A 151 8.57 -9.84 15.33
CA GLY A 151 8.92 -9.25 14.05
C GLY A 151 8.06 -9.78 12.90
N ILE A 152 8.45 -9.40 11.68
CA ILE A 152 7.72 -9.79 10.47
C ILE A 152 8.30 -11.09 9.94
N ALA A 153 7.60 -12.21 10.19
CA ALA A 153 7.98 -13.52 9.68
C ALA A 153 7.45 -13.71 8.25
N ALA A 154 8.09 -13.04 7.27
CA ALA A 154 7.71 -13.08 5.86
C ALA A 154 8.93 -13.06 4.91
N GLY A 155 8.69 -13.34 3.62
CA GLY A 155 9.72 -13.13 2.59
C GLY A 155 9.97 -11.64 2.34
N ASN A 156 11.19 -11.28 1.94
CA ASN A 156 11.68 -9.88 1.84
C ASN A 156 10.70 -8.89 1.18
N THR A 157 10.05 -9.29 0.09
CA THR A 157 9.09 -8.47 -0.65
C THR A 157 7.81 -8.22 0.16
N ALA A 158 7.31 -9.21 0.89
CA ALA A 158 6.20 -9.03 1.81
C ALA A 158 6.61 -8.22 3.04
N THR A 159 7.83 -8.41 3.55
CA THR A 159 8.36 -7.65 4.69
C THR A 159 8.34 -6.16 4.41
N LYS A 160 8.88 -5.72 3.26
CA LYS A 160 8.85 -4.31 2.84
C LYS A 160 7.42 -3.74 2.78
N VAL A 161 6.47 -4.54 2.28
CA VAL A 161 5.05 -4.12 2.22
C VAL A 161 4.45 -3.95 3.61
N LEU A 162 4.70 -4.89 4.51
CA LEU A 162 4.18 -4.88 5.87
C LEU A 162 4.82 -3.78 6.74
N GLU A 163 6.12 -3.53 6.56
CA GLU A 163 6.83 -2.43 7.23
C GLU A 163 6.24 -1.07 6.85
N LYS A 164 6.00 -0.85 5.54
CA LYS A 164 5.40 0.41 5.06
C LYS A 164 3.94 0.58 5.49
N ALA A 165 3.21 -0.52 5.68
CA ALA A 165 1.89 -0.51 6.31
C ALA A 165 1.94 -0.20 7.81
N GLY A 166 3.10 -0.30 8.47
CA GLY A 166 3.23 -0.06 9.91
C GLY A 166 2.88 -1.26 10.78
N ILE A 167 2.94 -2.47 10.21
CA ILE A 167 2.78 -3.74 10.93
C ILE A 167 4.15 -4.17 11.43
N LYS A 168 4.28 -4.45 12.72
CA LYS A 168 5.56 -4.83 13.35
C LYS A 168 5.72 -6.33 13.48
N ASP A 169 4.63 -7.01 13.82
CA ASP A 169 4.62 -8.44 14.10
C ASP A 169 3.52 -9.09 13.29
N VAL A 170 3.86 -10.11 12.48
CA VAL A 170 2.88 -10.89 11.71
C VAL A 170 3.49 -12.24 11.36
N TRP A 171 2.67 -13.29 11.47
CA TRP A 171 2.95 -14.59 10.89
C TRP A 171 2.45 -14.63 9.46
N THR A 172 3.25 -15.14 8.53
CA THR A 172 2.79 -15.30 7.14
C THR A 172 2.80 -16.74 6.69
N LYS A 173 1.78 -17.10 5.91
CA LYS A 173 1.72 -18.38 5.19
C LYS A 173 1.52 -18.08 3.72
N THR A 174 2.39 -18.60 2.88
CA THR A 174 2.38 -18.32 1.44
C THR A 174 2.20 -19.61 0.66
N PHE A 175 1.35 -19.59 -0.35
CA PHE A 175 1.21 -20.69 -1.30
C PHE A 175 1.38 -20.20 -2.73
N GLY A 176 1.81 -21.11 -3.61
CA GLY A 176 2.04 -20.83 -5.03
C GLY A 176 3.45 -20.33 -5.34
N THR A 177 3.61 -19.67 -6.47
CA THR A 177 4.93 -19.30 -7.01
C THR A 177 5.39 -17.94 -6.49
N THR A 178 6.05 -17.93 -5.33
CA THR A 178 6.60 -16.73 -4.67
C THR A 178 7.72 -16.04 -5.45
N ARG A 179 8.31 -16.71 -6.46
CA ARG A 179 9.34 -16.10 -7.34
C ARG A 179 8.83 -14.88 -8.11
N SER A 180 7.52 -14.79 -8.38
CA SER A 180 6.93 -13.61 -9.02
C SER A 180 6.75 -12.50 -7.99
N THR A 181 7.76 -11.64 -7.84
CA THR A 181 7.80 -10.52 -6.89
C THR A 181 6.57 -9.61 -7.03
N LEU A 182 6.16 -9.33 -8.27
CA LEU A 182 4.99 -8.50 -8.57
C LEU A 182 3.69 -9.12 -8.05
N ASN A 183 3.44 -10.40 -8.33
CA ASN A 183 2.20 -11.05 -7.87
C ASN A 183 2.22 -11.23 -6.36
N PHE A 184 3.39 -11.52 -5.79
CA PHE A 184 3.51 -11.66 -4.36
C PHE A 184 3.25 -10.34 -3.62
N ALA A 185 3.80 -9.22 -4.09
CA ALA A 185 3.51 -7.89 -3.55
C ALA A 185 2.04 -7.47 -3.74
N LYS A 186 1.41 -7.86 -4.85
CA LYS A 186 -0.04 -7.65 -5.04
C LYS A 186 -0.88 -8.52 -4.11
N ALA A 187 -0.50 -9.77 -3.88
CA ALA A 187 -1.22 -10.65 -2.98
C ALA A 187 -1.12 -10.18 -1.52
N THR A 188 0.03 -9.65 -1.10
CA THR A 188 0.17 -9.05 0.24
C THR A 188 -0.65 -7.77 0.36
N TYR A 189 -0.61 -6.91 -0.65
CA TYR A 189 -1.42 -5.70 -0.67
C TYR A 189 -2.93 -6.00 -0.66
N ASP A 190 -3.37 -7.01 -1.40
CA ASP A 190 -4.76 -7.50 -1.40
C ASP A 190 -5.17 -8.06 -0.02
N ALA A 191 -4.28 -8.82 0.64
CA ALA A 191 -4.53 -9.32 1.98
C ALA A 191 -4.79 -8.18 2.98
N LEU A 192 -4.02 -7.08 2.87
CA LEU A 192 -4.19 -5.89 3.70
C LEU A 192 -5.51 -5.17 3.40
N ASN A 193 -5.92 -5.09 2.13
CA ASN A 193 -7.21 -4.49 1.77
C ASN A 193 -8.39 -5.30 2.31
N GLN A 194 -8.29 -6.63 2.30
CA GLN A 194 -9.32 -7.49 2.87
C GLN A 194 -9.53 -7.28 4.37
N VAL A 195 -8.52 -6.81 5.09
CA VAL A 195 -8.68 -6.42 6.50
C VAL A 195 -9.82 -5.41 6.62
N ASN A 196 -9.94 -4.42 5.74
CA ASN A 196 -11.02 -3.44 5.86
C ASN A 196 -12.41 -3.97 5.52
N VAL A 197 -12.50 -5.06 4.75
CA VAL A 197 -13.77 -5.61 4.27
C VAL A 197 -14.51 -6.36 5.38
N VAL A 198 -13.77 -6.97 6.30
CA VAL A 198 -14.40 -7.78 7.36
C VAL A 198 -15.18 -6.87 8.31
N ARG A 199 -16.47 -7.16 8.42
CA ARG A 199 -17.36 -6.49 9.37
C ARG A 199 -17.13 -7.06 10.76
N LEU A 200 -16.58 -6.24 11.64
CA LEU A 200 -16.54 -6.55 13.06
C LEU A 200 -17.95 -6.37 13.66
N PRO A 201 -18.46 -7.33 14.46
CA PRO A 201 -19.70 -7.13 15.20
C PRO A 201 -19.51 -5.96 16.19
N VAL A 202 -20.53 -5.12 16.29
CA VAL A 202 -20.52 -3.82 16.97
C VAL A 202 -20.13 -3.88 18.46
N TYR A 203 -20.11 -5.09 19.06
CA TYR A 203 -19.80 -5.33 20.46
C TYR A 203 -18.34 -5.05 20.89
N TYR A 204 -17.45 -4.64 19.98
CA TYR A 204 -16.03 -4.36 20.29
C TYR A 204 -15.58 -2.91 20.04
N GLY A 205 -16.48 -1.99 19.64
CA GLY A 205 -16.09 -0.63 19.28
C GLY A 205 -16.71 0.43 20.19
N LYS A 206 -15.94 0.94 21.15
CA LYS A 206 -15.99 2.40 21.36
C LYS A 206 -15.53 3.02 20.05
N GLU A 207 -16.35 3.90 19.53
CA GLU A 207 -16.00 4.83 18.45
C GLU A 207 -14.84 5.69 18.94
N GLU A 208 -13.61 5.27 18.68
CA GLU A 208 -12.48 6.19 18.58
C GLU A 208 -11.92 6.01 17.17
N ILE A 209 -12.61 6.70 16.27
CA ILE A 209 -12.05 7.20 15.01
C ILE A 209 -11.40 8.54 15.34
#